data_AF-A0A537J2N5-F1
#
_entry.id   AF-A0A537J2N5-F1
#
_cell.length_a   1.000
_cell.length_b   1.000
_cell.length_c   1.000
_cell.angle_alpha   90.00
_cell.angle_beta   90.00
_cell.angle_gamma   90.00
#
_symmetry.space_group_name_H-M   'P 1'
#
loop_
_entity.id
_entity.type
_entity.pdbx_description
1 polymer ?
#
loop_
_entity_poly.entity_id
_entity_poly.type
_entity_poly.pdbx_seq_one_letter_code
_entity_poly.pdbx_strand_id
1 'polypeptide(L)'
;MQKRILFVLGVSLFVACSNNKVADITTATTDTSAINLDGKKVIVYTTADSTNYRLTATDTLSFADFDQPLETQPSIFIDASHQFQTFLGIGGALTDAAAETFAKLPADKQKELLDAYYDKNKGIGYSIGRTNINSCDFSSDMYTYVKDGDKELASFNISHDEKYKIPLIKKAMETSGGKLNLFVSPWSPPSWMKDNNDMLHGGKLKPEYYDTWANYYVKFIQAYQKENIPVWGLTVQNEPMAKQTWESCMYTAVEERDFIKNHLGPVLQKNNLSDKKLIAWDHNRDLLYQRASTIFND
;
A
#
# COMPACT_ATOMS: atom_id res chain seq x y z
N MET A 1 18.47 -90.84 -11.05
CA MET A 1 19.39 -90.28 -10.03
C MET A 1 18.92 -88.86 -9.69
N GLN A 2 17.95 -88.73 -8.80
CA GLN A 2 18.09 -88.04 -7.50
C GLN A 2 18.87 -86.71 -7.55
N LYS A 3 18.20 -85.57 -7.35
CA LYS A 3 18.05 -84.92 -6.03
C LYS A 3 17.10 -83.72 -6.12
N ARG A 4 16.12 -83.68 -5.21
CA ARG A 4 15.30 -82.51 -4.85
C ARG A 4 16.12 -81.60 -3.93
N ILE A 5 16.02 -80.29 -4.07
CA ILE A 5 16.39 -79.33 -3.01
C ILE A 5 15.20 -78.39 -2.80
N LEU A 6 14.68 -78.47 -1.58
CA LEU A 6 13.63 -77.66 -0.98
C LEU A 6 14.24 -76.33 -0.53
N PHE A 7 13.63 -75.19 -0.85
CA PHE A 7 13.94 -73.92 -0.19
C PHE A 7 12.75 -73.52 0.68
N VAL A 8 13.00 -73.46 2.00
CA VAL A 8 12.08 -72.98 3.04
C VAL A 8 12.66 -71.66 3.56
N LEU A 9 11.94 -70.56 3.35
CA LEU A 9 12.03 -69.31 4.10
C LEU A 9 10.59 -68.78 4.10
N GLY A 10 9.90 -68.50 5.19
CA GLY A 10 10.29 -68.05 6.50
C GLY A 10 9.28 -66.96 6.85
N VAL A 11 8.12 -67.35 7.40
CA VAL A 11 7.02 -66.44 7.72
C VAL A 11 7.34 -65.74 9.04
N SER A 12 7.51 -64.43 9.00
CA SER A 12 7.65 -63.58 10.19
C SER A 12 6.30 -62.94 10.50
N LEU A 13 5.57 -63.49 11.48
CA LEU A 13 4.49 -62.77 12.16
C LEU A 13 5.11 -61.72 13.10
N PHE A 14 4.68 -60.47 12.98
CA PHE A 14 4.67 -59.52 14.10
C PHE A 14 3.23 -59.05 14.33
N VAL A 15 2.76 -59.29 15.55
CA VAL A 15 1.44 -58.92 16.07
C VAL A 15 1.59 -57.77 17.05
N ALA A 16 0.66 -56.81 16.89
CA ALA A 16 0.08 -55.88 17.86
C ALA A 16 0.87 -54.67 18.41
N CYS A 17 0.25 -53.50 18.25
CA CYS A 17 -0.18 -52.57 19.31
C CYS A 17 -1.17 -51.57 18.66
N SER A 18 -2.48 -51.73 18.86
CA SER A 18 -3.34 -51.17 19.93
C SER A 18 -3.85 -49.74 19.65
N ASN A 19 -5.17 -49.67 19.45
CA ASN A 19 -6.12 -48.55 19.53
C ASN A 19 -5.56 -47.19 19.97
N ASN A 20 -5.36 -46.29 19.00
CA ASN A 20 -5.53 -44.87 19.22
C ASN A 20 -6.91 -44.47 18.73
N LYS A 21 -7.75 -43.99 19.66
CA LYS A 21 -9.01 -43.32 19.36
C LYS A 21 -8.70 -42.18 18.39
N VAL A 22 -9.21 -42.29 17.17
CA VAL A 22 -9.29 -41.16 16.25
C VAL A 22 -10.17 -40.12 16.95
N ALA A 23 -9.59 -38.97 17.28
CA ALA A 23 -10.35 -37.84 17.75
C ALA A 23 -11.36 -37.48 16.66
N ASP A 24 -12.64 -37.42 17.03
CA ASP A 24 -13.69 -36.88 16.15
C ASP A 24 -13.24 -35.49 15.70
N ILE A 25 -12.85 -35.41 14.42
CA ILE A 25 -12.76 -34.15 13.70
C ILE A 25 -14.21 -33.69 13.60
N THR A 26 -14.62 -32.88 14.57
CA THR A 26 -15.82 -32.08 14.47
C THR A 26 -15.69 -31.31 13.17
N THR A 27 -16.52 -31.69 12.19
CA THR A 27 -16.73 -30.96 10.96
C THR A 27 -17.17 -29.56 11.36
N ALA A 28 -16.21 -28.63 11.38
CA ALA A 28 -16.53 -27.22 11.27
C ALA A 28 -17.37 -27.11 10.00
N THR A 29 -18.66 -26.84 10.19
CA THR A 29 -19.56 -26.46 9.10
C THR A 29 -19.00 -25.17 8.52
N THR A 30 -18.16 -25.32 7.50
CA THR A 30 -17.83 -24.25 6.59
C THR A 30 -19.15 -23.80 5.99
N ASP A 31 -19.52 -22.55 6.30
CA ASP A 31 -20.61 -21.84 5.65
C ASP A 31 -20.19 -21.59 4.19
N THR A 32 -20.24 -22.65 3.39
CA THR A 32 -20.04 -22.63 1.94
C THR A 32 -21.32 -22.12 1.31
N SER A 33 -21.60 -20.84 1.49
CA SER A 33 -22.57 -20.16 0.63
C SER A 33 -22.03 -20.24 -0.79
N ALA A 34 -22.54 -21.23 -1.55
CA ALA A 34 -22.20 -21.40 -2.95
C ALA A 34 -22.46 -20.07 -3.67
N ILE A 35 -21.45 -19.57 -4.39
CA ILE A 35 -21.60 -18.34 -5.16
C ILE A 35 -22.68 -18.61 -6.22
N ASN A 36 -23.78 -17.87 -6.15
CA ASN A 36 -24.81 -17.93 -7.19
C ASN A 36 -24.31 -17.16 -8.43
N LEU A 37 -24.05 -17.91 -9.51
CA LEU A 37 -23.56 -17.41 -10.79
C LEU A 37 -24.67 -17.33 -11.86
N ASP A 38 -25.90 -17.70 -11.53
CA ASP A 38 -27.00 -17.76 -12.48
C ASP A 38 -27.28 -16.37 -13.06
N GLY A 39 -27.35 -16.32 -14.40
CA GLY A 39 -27.56 -15.09 -15.15
C GLY A 39 -26.42 -14.08 -15.10
N LYS A 40 -25.30 -14.38 -14.41
CA LYS A 40 -24.10 -13.53 -14.43
C LYS A 40 -23.36 -13.68 -15.76
N LYS A 41 -22.70 -12.60 -16.17
CA LYS A 41 -21.85 -12.54 -17.37
C LYS A 41 -20.43 -12.22 -16.95
N VAL A 42 -19.46 -12.71 -17.72
CA VAL A 42 -18.04 -12.40 -17.54
C VAL A 42 -17.63 -11.48 -18.69
N ILE A 43 -17.20 -10.26 -18.37
CA ILE A 43 -16.66 -9.33 -19.37
C ILE A 43 -15.15 -9.51 -19.41
N VAL A 44 -14.60 -9.75 -20.59
CA VAL A 44 -13.16 -9.96 -20.78
C VAL A 44 -12.53 -8.68 -21.32
N TYR A 45 -11.58 -8.15 -20.56
CA TYR A 45 -10.75 -7.02 -20.98
C TYR A 45 -9.34 -7.50 -21.30
N THR A 46 -8.82 -7.10 -22.46
CA THR A 46 -7.52 -7.55 -22.96
C THR A 46 -6.60 -6.37 -23.23
N THR A 47 -5.35 -6.51 -22.79
CA THR A 47 -4.20 -5.74 -23.26
C THR A 47 -3.16 -6.73 -23.76
N ALA A 48 -2.75 -6.63 -25.02
CA ALA A 48 -1.82 -7.57 -25.63
C ALA A 48 -0.77 -6.83 -26.46
N ASP A 49 0.49 -7.23 -26.28
CA ASP A 49 1.61 -6.71 -27.08
C ASP A 49 1.41 -7.02 -28.57
N SER A 50 1.96 -6.17 -29.44
CA SER A 50 1.86 -6.29 -30.90
C SER A 50 0.43 -6.30 -31.47
N THR A 51 -0.58 -5.95 -30.65
CA THR A 51 -1.97 -5.73 -31.07
C THR A 51 -2.37 -4.28 -30.81
N ASN A 52 -3.57 -3.90 -31.26
CA ASN A 52 -4.23 -2.65 -30.89
C ASN A 52 -5.07 -2.74 -29.60
N TYR A 53 -5.07 -3.87 -28.89
CA TYR A 53 -5.84 -4.03 -27.65
C TYR A 53 -5.18 -3.29 -26.47
N ARG A 54 -5.91 -2.35 -25.88
CA ARG A 54 -5.49 -1.52 -24.74
C ARG A 54 -6.66 -1.40 -23.78
N LEU A 55 -6.70 -2.27 -22.77
CA LEU A 55 -7.86 -2.46 -21.88
C LEU A 55 -9.17 -2.59 -22.67
N THR A 56 -9.12 -3.31 -23.78
CA THR A 56 -10.23 -3.42 -24.73
C THR A 56 -11.17 -4.53 -24.27
N ALA A 57 -12.47 -4.26 -24.21
CA ALA A 57 -13.48 -5.31 -24.01
C ALA A 57 -13.51 -6.19 -25.26
N THR A 58 -12.93 -7.39 -25.18
CA THR A 58 -12.77 -8.30 -26.33
C THR A 58 -13.81 -9.41 -26.34
N ASP A 59 -14.46 -9.69 -25.21
CA ASP A 59 -15.45 -10.76 -25.11
C ASP A 59 -16.47 -10.52 -23.98
N THR A 60 -17.62 -11.19 -24.07
CA THR A 60 -18.60 -11.31 -23.00
C THR A 60 -19.09 -12.76 -22.92
N LEU A 61 -18.60 -13.49 -21.93
CA LEU A 61 -18.87 -14.90 -21.73
C LEU A 61 -20.05 -15.11 -20.76
N SER A 62 -20.61 -16.32 -20.80
CA SER A 62 -21.65 -16.78 -19.87
C SER A 62 -21.13 -17.96 -19.07
N PHE A 63 -21.53 -18.06 -17.81
CA PHE A 63 -21.33 -19.29 -17.05
C PHE A 63 -22.14 -20.41 -17.69
N ALA A 64 -21.56 -21.60 -17.72
CA ALA A 64 -22.18 -22.82 -18.22
C ALA A 64 -21.67 -24.00 -17.38
N ASP A 65 -22.48 -25.06 -17.34
CA ASP A 65 -22.05 -26.32 -16.74
C ASP A 65 -20.82 -26.83 -17.49
N PHE A 66 -19.84 -27.31 -16.73
CA PHE A 66 -18.59 -27.83 -17.27
C PHE A 66 -18.29 -29.16 -16.58
N ASP A 67 -18.23 -30.23 -17.38
CA ASP A 67 -17.88 -31.57 -16.91
C ASP A 67 -16.42 -31.63 -16.44
N GLN A 68 -16.03 -32.76 -15.83
CA GLN A 68 -14.66 -32.99 -15.39
C GLN A 68 -13.65 -32.71 -16.53
N PRO A 69 -12.68 -31.79 -16.35
CA PRO A 69 -11.68 -31.50 -17.38
C PRO A 69 -10.78 -32.71 -17.64
N LEU A 70 -10.32 -32.82 -18.89
CA LEU A 70 -9.30 -33.80 -19.29
C LEU A 70 -7.92 -33.44 -18.72
N GLU A 71 -7.05 -34.44 -18.57
CA GLU A 71 -5.67 -34.25 -18.08
C GLU A 71 -4.84 -33.30 -18.96
N THR A 72 -5.17 -33.16 -20.24
CA THR A 72 -4.48 -32.29 -21.19
C THR A 72 -5.04 -30.87 -21.24
N GLN A 73 -6.10 -30.57 -20.51
CA GLN A 73 -6.77 -29.28 -20.55
C GLN A 73 -6.26 -28.35 -19.42
N PRO A 74 -5.64 -27.20 -19.76
CA PRO A 74 -5.26 -26.23 -18.74
C PRO A 74 -6.51 -25.67 -18.07
N SER A 75 -6.61 -25.88 -16.76
CA SER A 75 -7.79 -25.50 -15.96
C SER A 75 -7.36 -24.77 -14.70
N ILE A 76 -8.09 -23.71 -14.35
CA ILE A 76 -7.91 -22.97 -13.09
C ILE A 76 -9.18 -23.17 -12.28
N PHE A 77 -9.03 -23.64 -11.03
CA PHE A 77 -10.13 -23.86 -10.11
C PHE A 77 -10.13 -22.77 -9.03
N ILE A 78 -11.30 -22.20 -8.75
CA ILE A 78 -11.47 -21.15 -7.74
C ILE A 78 -12.20 -21.76 -6.54
N ASP A 79 -11.54 -21.73 -5.39
CA ASP A 79 -12.18 -22.08 -4.12
C ASP A 79 -12.56 -20.82 -3.35
N ALA A 80 -13.85 -20.48 -3.39
CA ALA A 80 -14.39 -19.31 -2.71
C ALA A 80 -14.38 -19.40 -1.17
N SER A 81 -14.20 -20.59 -0.60
CA SER A 81 -14.12 -20.78 0.84
C SER A 81 -12.75 -20.44 1.42
N HIS A 82 -11.72 -20.31 0.56
CA HIS A 82 -10.36 -19.95 0.95
C HIS A 82 -10.08 -18.48 0.62
N GLN A 83 -10.11 -17.63 1.66
CA GLN A 83 -9.91 -16.18 1.53
C GLN A 83 -8.51 -15.73 2.00
N PHE A 84 -8.03 -14.62 1.43
CA PHE A 84 -6.76 -13.98 1.79
C PHE A 84 -6.99 -12.52 2.22
N GLN A 85 -6.05 -11.62 1.93
CA GLN A 85 -6.16 -10.21 2.29
C GLN A 85 -7.33 -9.50 1.59
N THR A 86 -7.94 -8.53 2.28
CA THR A 86 -8.83 -7.56 1.64
C THR A 86 -8.03 -6.65 0.72
N PHE A 87 -8.52 -6.45 -0.50
CA PHE A 87 -7.90 -5.55 -1.47
C PHE A 87 -8.20 -4.09 -1.15
N LEU A 88 -7.18 -3.30 -0.81
CA LEU A 88 -7.34 -1.89 -0.48
C LEU A 88 -7.65 -1.02 -1.71
N GLY A 89 -6.96 -1.26 -2.83
CA GLY A 89 -7.10 -0.47 -4.05
C GLY A 89 -5.83 -0.34 -4.87
N ILE A 90 -5.94 0.42 -5.97
CA ILE A 90 -4.85 0.79 -6.88
C ILE A 90 -4.85 2.31 -7.02
N GLY A 91 -3.68 2.89 -7.23
CA GLY A 91 -3.53 4.34 -7.27
C GLY A 91 -2.25 4.80 -7.95
N GLY A 92 -2.00 6.10 -7.80
CA GLY A 92 -0.80 6.78 -8.26
C GLY A 92 -0.34 7.86 -7.28
N ALA A 93 0.86 8.37 -7.50
CA ALA A 93 1.39 9.51 -6.76
C ALA A 93 0.91 10.84 -7.38
N LEU A 94 0.45 11.75 -6.53
CA LEU A 94 -0.03 13.08 -6.84
C LEU A 94 1.02 14.11 -6.41
N THR A 95 2.20 14.01 -7.02
CA THR A 95 3.37 14.88 -6.73
C THR A 95 3.20 16.28 -7.29
N ASP A 96 4.10 17.19 -6.91
CA ASP A 96 4.15 18.55 -7.47
C ASP A 96 4.30 18.55 -8.99
N ALA A 97 5.23 17.74 -9.54
CA ALA A 97 5.39 17.60 -10.99
C ALA A 97 4.11 17.11 -11.69
N ALA A 98 3.38 16.16 -11.09
CA ALA A 98 2.11 15.68 -11.62
C ALA A 98 1.04 16.80 -11.59
N ALA A 99 0.95 17.53 -10.48
CA ALA A 99 0.01 18.63 -10.31
C ALA A 99 0.27 19.81 -11.24
N GLU A 100 1.53 20.23 -11.38
CA GLU A 100 1.94 21.30 -12.27
C GLU A 100 1.75 20.94 -13.74
N THR A 101 2.07 19.70 -14.12
CA THR A 101 1.86 19.21 -15.49
C THR A 101 0.38 19.15 -15.82
N PHE A 102 -0.43 18.63 -14.90
CA PHE A 102 -1.88 18.60 -15.02
C PHE A 102 -2.48 20.00 -15.17
N ALA A 103 -2.02 20.96 -14.37
CA ALA A 103 -2.52 22.34 -14.41
C ALA A 103 -2.25 23.05 -15.75
N LYS A 104 -1.26 22.61 -16.52
CA LYS A 104 -0.94 23.15 -17.86
C LYS A 104 -1.88 22.62 -18.95
N LEU A 105 -2.63 21.55 -18.70
CA LEU A 105 -3.55 20.98 -19.68
C LEU A 105 -4.80 21.87 -19.85
N PRO A 106 -5.36 21.95 -21.07
CA PRO A 106 -6.71 22.48 -21.28
C PRO A 106 -7.77 21.77 -20.42
N ALA A 107 -8.86 22.46 -20.08
CA ALA A 107 -9.85 21.95 -19.12
C ALA A 107 -10.54 20.65 -19.58
N ASP A 108 -10.78 20.48 -20.87
CA ASP A 108 -11.31 19.25 -21.47
C ASP A 108 -10.33 18.07 -21.31
N LYS A 109 -9.02 18.33 -21.47
CA LYS A 109 -7.96 17.32 -21.29
C LYS A 109 -7.70 16.99 -19.83
N GLN A 110 -7.83 17.96 -18.93
CA GLN A 110 -7.85 17.70 -17.50
C GLN A 110 -8.98 16.73 -17.14
N LYS A 111 -10.18 16.98 -17.67
CA LYS A 111 -11.34 16.11 -17.43
C LYS A 111 -11.14 14.71 -18.02
N GLU A 112 -10.66 14.62 -19.27
CA GLU A 112 -10.38 13.34 -19.93
C GLU A 112 -9.40 12.50 -19.11
N LEU A 113 -8.32 13.10 -18.61
CA LEU A 113 -7.31 12.41 -17.79
C LEU A 113 -7.90 11.93 -16.46
N LEU A 114 -8.67 12.77 -15.77
CA LEU A 114 -9.30 12.41 -14.50
C LEU A 114 -10.33 11.31 -14.67
N ASP A 115 -11.19 11.41 -15.70
CA ASP A 115 -12.16 10.36 -16.03
C ASP A 115 -11.42 9.04 -16.32
N ALA A 116 -10.33 9.07 -17.09
CA ALA A 116 -9.55 7.87 -17.41
C ALA A 116 -8.92 7.18 -16.19
N TYR A 117 -8.42 7.95 -15.21
CA TYR A 117 -7.80 7.39 -14.01
C TYR A 117 -8.81 7.04 -12.90
N TYR A 118 -9.75 7.93 -12.60
CA TYR A 118 -10.52 7.89 -11.34
C TYR A 118 -12.00 7.53 -11.52
N ASP A 119 -12.60 7.76 -12.70
CA ASP A 119 -13.99 7.37 -12.95
C ASP A 119 -14.07 5.84 -13.09
N LYS A 120 -15.00 5.21 -12.36
CA LYS A 120 -15.13 3.74 -12.32
C LYS A 120 -15.80 3.14 -13.55
N ASN A 121 -16.55 3.96 -14.29
CA ASN A 121 -17.32 3.53 -15.45
C ASN A 121 -16.63 3.91 -16.76
N LYS A 122 -15.93 5.04 -16.78
CA LYS A 122 -15.21 5.54 -17.96
C LYS A 122 -13.72 5.20 -17.95
N GLY A 123 -13.16 4.88 -16.79
CA GLY A 123 -11.74 4.71 -16.58
C GLY A 123 -11.40 3.48 -15.74
N ILE A 124 -10.19 3.49 -15.17
CA ILE A 124 -9.64 2.37 -14.41
C ILE A 124 -9.93 2.45 -12.90
N GLY A 125 -10.67 3.45 -12.45
CA GLY A 125 -11.21 3.53 -11.09
C GLY A 125 -10.17 3.55 -9.97
N TYR A 126 -9.08 4.29 -10.12
CA TYR A 126 -8.09 4.51 -9.05
C TYR A 126 -8.79 4.96 -7.76
N SER A 127 -8.39 4.32 -6.66
CA SER A 127 -9.02 4.48 -5.34
C SER A 127 -8.03 4.82 -4.23
N ILE A 128 -6.72 4.83 -4.54
CA ILE A 128 -5.65 5.24 -3.64
C ILE A 128 -4.91 6.43 -4.26
N GLY A 129 -4.50 7.38 -3.43
CA GLY A 129 -3.58 8.45 -3.80
C GLY A 129 -2.39 8.48 -2.83
N ARG A 130 -1.19 8.75 -3.35
CA ARG A 130 -0.02 9.07 -2.53
C ARG A 130 0.38 10.53 -2.75
N THR A 131 0.71 11.27 -1.71
CA THR A 131 1.30 12.62 -1.85
C THR A 131 2.46 12.84 -0.89
N ASN A 132 3.24 13.90 -1.13
CA ASN A 132 4.44 14.26 -0.38
C ASN A 132 4.17 15.35 0.68
N ILE A 133 4.76 15.16 1.86
CA ILE A 133 4.95 16.23 2.86
C ILE A 133 6.29 16.90 2.54
N ASN A 134 6.30 18.23 2.41
CA ASN A 134 7.42 19.02 1.88
C ASN A 134 7.72 18.65 0.42
N SER A 135 8.82 19.17 -0.13
CA SER A 135 9.30 18.76 -1.45
C SER A 135 9.83 17.33 -1.49
N CYS A 136 9.93 16.81 -2.71
CA CYS A 136 10.57 15.57 -3.10
C CYS A 136 11.31 15.75 -4.45
N ASP A 137 11.94 14.69 -4.95
CA ASP A 137 12.60 14.63 -6.25
C ASP A 137 11.70 14.99 -7.44
N PHE A 138 10.38 14.85 -7.29
CA PHE A 138 9.37 15.28 -8.26
C PHE A 138 8.71 16.61 -7.87
N SER A 139 9.48 17.52 -7.28
CA SER A 139 9.09 18.91 -6.99
C SER A 139 9.90 19.89 -7.82
N SER A 140 9.28 21.00 -8.20
CA SER A 140 9.95 22.04 -9.00
C SER A 140 10.96 22.84 -8.19
N ASP A 141 10.76 22.92 -6.87
CA ASP A 141 11.64 23.60 -5.91
C ASP A 141 11.78 22.75 -4.62
N MET A 142 12.84 23.01 -3.85
CA MET A 142 13.02 22.48 -2.50
C MET A 142 12.32 23.39 -1.48
N TYR A 143 11.39 22.87 -0.68
CA TYR A 143 10.64 23.66 0.29
C TYR A 143 10.20 22.86 1.52
N THR A 144 9.85 23.61 2.57
CA THR A 144 9.12 23.09 3.73
C THR A 144 7.95 24.02 4.06
N TYR A 145 7.05 23.59 4.92
CA TYR A 145 5.86 24.35 5.34
C TYR A 145 6.16 25.34 6.47
N VAL A 146 7.39 25.44 6.96
CA VAL A 146 7.79 26.33 8.07
C VAL A 146 9.00 27.18 7.68
N LYS A 147 9.16 28.31 8.37
CA LYS A 147 10.38 29.12 8.30
C LYS A 147 11.55 28.39 8.98
N ASP A 148 12.76 28.73 8.55
CA ASP A 148 13.99 28.18 9.12
C ASP A 148 14.07 28.41 10.64
N GLY A 149 14.38 27.35 11.39
CA GLY A 149 14.52 27.39 12.86
C GLY A 149 13.21 27.47 13.67
N ASP A 150 12.03 27.40 13.05
CA ASP A 150 10.74 27.50 13.76
C ASP A 150 10.35 26.20 14.49
N LYS A 151 10.90 26.02 15.69
CA LYS A 151 10.67 24.83 16.54
C LYS A 151 9.23 24.69 17.03
N GLU A 152 8.51 25.81 17.13
CA GLU A 152 7.12 25.85 17.60
C GLU A 152 6.09 25.62 16.48
N LEU A 153 6.56 25.54 15.22
CA LEU A 153 5.72 25.41 14.02
C LEU A 153 4.69 26.53 13.89
N ALA A 154 5.01 27.73 14.39
CA ALA A 154 4.12 28.88 14.40
C ALA A 154 3.88 29.45 12.99
N SER A 155 4.84 29.27 12.09
CA SER A 155 4.80 29.68 10.69
C SER A 155 4.24 28.62 9.73
N PHE A 156 3.79 27.48 10.26
CA PHE A 156 3.31 26.36 9.45
C PHE A 156 2.17 26.78 8.51
N ASN A 157 2.36 26.61 7.20
CA ASN A 157 1.33 26.84 6.18
C ASN A 157 1.55 25.95 4.96
N ILE A 158 0.45 25.57 4.29
CA ILE A 158 0.45 24.72 3.10
C ILE A 158 0.21 25.51 1.80
N SER A 159 0.46 26.82 1.79
CA SER A 159 0.12 27.67 0.65
C SER A 159 0.87 27.33 -0.64
N HIS A 160 1.99 26.62 -0.55
CA HIS A 160 2.63 26.00 -1.72
C HIS A 160 1.68 24.99 -2.40
N ASP A 161 1.08 24.09 -1.61
CA ASP A 161 0.22 23.01 -2.10
C ASP A 161 -1.11 23.53 -2.67
N GLU A 162 -1.61 24.66 -2.15
CA GLU A 162 -2.87 25.30 -2.58
C GLU A 162 -2.86 25.68 -4.06
N LYS A 163 -1.66 25.90 -4.63
CA LYS A 163 -1.51 26.37 -6.01
C LYS A 163 -1.90 25.30 -7.04
N TYR A 164 -1.45 24.06 -6.86
CA TYR A 164 -1.63 22.99 -7.87
C TYR A 164 -1.97 21.63 -7.27
N LYS A 165 -1.27 21.21 -6.20
CA LYS A 165 -1.40 19.88 -5.60
C LYS A 165 -2.78 19.65 -5.00
N ILE A 166 -3.26 20.57 -4.16
CA ILE A 166 -4.60 20.53 -3.59
C ILE A 166 -5.70 20.55 -4.67
N PRO A 167 -5.66 21.44 -5.68
CA PRO A 167 -6.60 21.41 -6.80
C PRO A 167 -6.65 20.07 -7.53
N LEU A 168 -5.50 19.43 -7.80
CA LEU A 168 -5.46 18.11 -8.43
C LEU A 168 -6.08 17.03 -7.52
N ILE A 169 -5.70 16.98 -6.24
CA ILE A 169 -6.23 16.00 -5.28
C ILE A 169 -7.75 16.11 -5.16
N LYS A 170 -8.29 17.33 -5.03
CA LYS A 170 -9.74 17.57 -4.94
C LYS A 170 -10.48 17.07 -6.18
N LYS A 171 -9.96 17.37 -7.37
CA LYS A 171 -10.58 16.89 -8.62
C LYS A 171 -10.51 15.36 -8.74
N ALA A 172 -9.39 14.74 -8.39
CA ALA A 172 -9.26 13.28 -8.38
C ALA A 172 -10.25 12.62 -7.41
N MET A 173 -10.40 13.17 -6.20
CA MET A 173 -11.38 12.72 -5.21
C MET A 173 -12.83 12.87 -5.70
N GLU A 174 -13.16 13.99 -6.35
CA GLU A 174 -14.50 14.21 -6.91
C GLU A 174 -14.80 13.17 -8.00
N THR A 175 -13.87 12.97 -8.94
CA THR A 175 -14.03 12.01 -10.04
C THR A 175 -14.10 10.56 -9.54
N SER A 176 -13.44 10.22 -8.42
CA SER A 176 -13.54 8.88 -7.83
C SER A 176 -14.85 8.60 -7.08
N GLY A 177 -15.80 9.55 -7.11
CA GLY A 177 -17.09 9.47 -6.41
C GLY A 177 -16.98 9.88 -4.94
N GLY A 178 -16.07 10.78 -4.61
CA GLY A 178 -15.86 11.34 -3.27
C GLY A 178 -15.06 10.44 -2.33
N LYS A 179 -14.45 9.36 -2.83
CA LYS A 179 -13.67 8.41 -2.01
C LYS A 179 -12.32 8.14 -2.66
N LEU A 180 -11.27 8.67 -2.07
CA LEU A 180 -9.87 8.39 -2.42
C LEU A 180 -9.10 8.17 -1.11
N ASN A 181 -8.52 6.98 -0.93
CA ASN A 181 -7.65 6.72 0.21
C ASN A 181 -6.32 7.43 -0.02
N LEU A 182 -6.21 8.68 0.42
CA LEU A 182 -4.99 9.46 0.33
C LEU A 182 -4.05 9.09 1.49
N PHE A 183 -2.82 8.67 1.18
CA PHE A 183 -1.75 8.59 2.18
C PHE A 183 -0.59 9.52 1.85
N VAL A 184 0.14 9.91 2.89
CA VAL A 184 1.20 10.91 2.81
C VAL A 184 2.53 10.34 3.28
N SER A 185 3.64 10.80 2.73
CA SER A 185 4.98 10.40 3.12
C SER A 185 5.93 11.60 3.00
N PRO A 186 6.78 11.92 3.99
CA PRO A 186 7.82 12.90 3.80
C PRO A 186 9.06 12.27 3.17
N TRP A 187 9.77 13.06 2.37
CA TRP A 187 11.11 12.70 1.91
C TRP A 187 12.18 13.18 2.89
N SER A 188 11.97 14.33 3.54
CA SER A 188 12.94 14.88 4.49
C SER A 188 12.30 15.88 5.45
N PRO A 189 12.69 15.90 6.74
CA PRO A 189 12.39 17.00 7.63
C PRO A 189 13.20 18.26 7.24
N PRO A 190 12.82 19.46 7.74
CA PRO A 190 13.61 20.68 7.53
C PRO A 190 15.08 20.49 7.90
N SER A 191 15.99 21.13 7.15
CA SER A 191 17.44 20.99 7.30
C SER A 191 17.91 21.19 8.75
N TRP A 192 17.42 22.21 9.44
CA TRP A 192 17.77 22.52 10.84
C TRP A 192 17.39 21.41 11.84
N MET A 193 16.47 20.51 11.47
CA MET A 193 16.13 19.32 12.26
C MET A 193 17.10 18.15 12.07
N LYS A 194 18.03 18.23 11.12
CA LYS A 194 18.87 17.10 10.69
C LYS A 194 20.34 17.24 11.08
N ASP A 195 20.98 16.14 11.43
CA ASP A 195 22.38 16.09 11.89
C ASP A 195 23.40 16.66 10.89
N ASN A 196 23.08 16.60 9.59
CA ASN A 196 23.88 17.17 8.50
C ASN A 196 23.49 18.61 8.12
N ASN A 197 22.45 19.18 8.74
CA ASN A 197 21.86 20.47 8.39
C ASN A 197 21.52 20.61 6.89
N ASP A 198 21.12 19.51 6.24
CA ASP A 198 20.81 19.45 4.81
C ASP A 198 19.55 18.61 4.57
N MET A 199 18.58 19.15 3.82
CA MET A 199 17.39 18.38 3.43
C MET A 199 17.74 17.24 2.47
N LEU A 200 18.80 17.39 1.68
CA LEU A 200 19.30 16.42 0.72
C LEU A 200 20.38 15.53 1.37
N HIS A 201 20.91 14.57 0.61
CA HIS A 201 22.09 13.79 0.98
C HIS A 201 21.95 12.95 2.26
N GLY A 202 20.75 12.50 2.59
CA GLY A 202 20.49 11.68 3.77
C GLY A 202 20.62 12.48 5.06
N GLY A 203 21.42 12.00 6.01
CA GLY A 203 21.39 12.51 7.39
C GLY A 203 20.22 11.94 8.18
N LYS A 204 20.17 12.26 9.48
CA LYS A 204 19.19 11.74 10.42
C LYS A 204 18.47 12.86 11.14
N LEU A 205 17.23 12.62 11.52
CA LEU A 205 16.50 13.49 12.43
C LEU A 205 17.21 13.53 13.79
N LYS A 206 17.51 14.73 14.31
CA LYS A 206 18.12 14.84 15.64
C LYS A 206 17.08 14.52 16.73
N PRO A 207 17.45 13.81 17.80
CA PRO A 207 16.52 13.44 18.87
C PRO A 207 15.74 14.62 19.49
N GLU A 208 16.38 15.79 19.61
CA GLU A 208 15.72 16.98 20.17
C GLU A 208 14.55 17.52 19.33
N TYR A 209 14.38 17.05 18.09
CA TYR A 209 13.30 17.44 17.19
C TYR A 209 12.25 16.36 16.97
N TYR A 210 12.30 15.22 17.68
CA TYR A 210 11.33 14.13 17.48
C TYR A 210 9.89 14.60 17.75
N ASP A 211 9.64 15.31 18.85
CA ASP A 211 8.30 15.84 19.14
C ASP A 211 7.87 16.93 18.15
N THR A 212 8.79 17.83 17.78
CA THR A 212 8.50 18.86 16.78
C THR A 212 8.13 18.21 15.43
N TRP A 213 8.86 17.19 14.99
CA TRP A 213 8.59 16.49 13.75
C TRP A 213 7.27 15.70 13.81
N ALA A 214 6.97 15.04 14.92
CA ALA A 214 5.67 14.40 15.12
C ALA A 214 4.50 15.39 15.06
N ASN A 215 4.64 16.59 15.67
CA ASN A 215 3.63 17.65 15.57
C ASN A 215 3.52 18.23 14.16
N TYR A 216 4.59 18.16 13.35
CA TYR A 216 4.57 18.56 11.95
C TYR A 216 3.57 17.72 11.13
N TYR A 217 3.54 16.40 11.34
CA TYR A 217 2.54 15.52 10.74
C TYR A 217 1.11 15.91 11.12
N VAL A 218 0.87 16.22 12.39
CA VAL A 218 -0.46 16.66 12.87
C VAL A 218 -0.88 17.94 12.16
N LYS A 219 0.01 18.94 12.08
CA LYS A 219 -0.24 20.22 11.39
C LYS A 219 -0.58 19.99 9.92
N PHE A 220 0.17 19.13 9.24
CA PHE A 220 -0.08 18.77 7.84
C PHE A 220 -1.45 18.10 7.66
N ILE A 221 -1.74 17.04 8.42
CA ILE A 221 -2.99 16.29 8.33
C ILE A 221 -4.18 17.22 8.61
N GLN A 222 -4.12 18.03 9.67
CA GLN A 222 -5.19 18.96 10.02
C GLN A 222 -5.37 20.06 8.97
N ALA A 223 -4.29 20.54 8.35
CA ALA A 223 -4.38 21.53 7.29
C ALA A 223 -5.07 20.95 6.03
N TYR A 224 -4.71 19.73 5.63
CA TYR A 224 -5.40 19.04 4.52
C TYR A 224 -6.87 18.73 4.85
N GLN A 225 -7.18 18.35 6.09
CA GLN A 225 -8.56 18.14 6.51
C GLN A 225 -9.39 19.42 6.47
N LYS A 226 -8.82 20.59 6.79
CA LYS A 226 -9.48 21.90 6.64
C LYS A 226 -9.79 22.22 5.18
N GLU A 227 -8.97 21.71 4.27
CA GLU A 227 -9.22 21.75 2.82
C GLU A 227 -10.23 20.70 2.34
N ASN A 228 -10.92 19.99 3.25
CA ASN A 228 -11.83 18.89 2.94
C ASN A 228 -11.15 17.70 2.24
N ILE A 229 -9.85 17.49 2.52
CA ILE A 229 -9.07 16.35 2.02
C ILE A 229 -8.78 15.41 3.20
N PRO A 230 -9.54 14.31 3.36
CA PRO A 230 -9.28 13.35 4.42
C PRO A 230 -8.01 12.55 4.11
N VAL A 231 -7.05 12.58 5.02
CA VAL A 231 -5.90 11.68 4.99
C VAL A 231 -6.31 10.34 5.59
N TRP A 232 -6.16 9.26 4.82
CA TRP A 232 -6.41 7.88 5.24
C TRP A 232 -5.24 7.31 6.04
N GLY A 233 -4.01 7.60 5.61
CA GLY A 233 -2.81 7.08 6.25
C GLY A 233 -1.57 7.93 6.01
N LEU A 234 -0.48 7.50 6.62
CA LEU A 234 0.83 8.12 6.50
C LEU A 234 1.91 7.05 6.61
N THR A 235 3.05 7.29 5.98
CA THR A 235 4.28 6.54 6.28
C THR A 235 5.20 7.35 7.17
N VAL A 236 6.11 6.70 7.90
CA VAL A 236 7.04 7.39 8.82
C VAL A 236 8.10 8.19 8.08
N GLN A 237 8.54 7.70 6.92
CA GLN A 237 9.62 8.26 6.13
C GLN A 237 9.66 7.53 4.79
N ASN A 238 9.70 8.26 3.67
CA ASN A 238 10.00 7.67 2.37
C ASN A 238 11.43 7.10 2.38
N GLU A 239 11.59 5.83 2.01
CA GLU A 239 12.87 5.16 1.81
C GLU A 239 13.92 5.45 2.93
N PRO A 240 13.66 5.07 4.20
CA PRO A 240 14.50 5.41 5.35
C PRO A 240 15.90 4.79 5.33
N MET A 241 16.25 4.01 4.30
CA MET A 241 17.60 3.47 4.08
C MET A 241 18.27 4.01 2.81
N ALA A 242 17.66 4.98 2.13
CA ALA A 242 18.20 5.58 0.92
C ALA A 242 18.86 6.93 1.21
N LYS A 243 20.17 6.99 1.05
CA LYS A 243 20.90 8.26 0.94
C LYS A 243 20.86 8.71 -0.51
N GLN A 244 20.14 9.80 -0.79
CA GLN A 244 19.88 10.26 -2.16
C GLN A 244 20.51 11.64 -2.41
N THR A 245 20.65 12.04 -3.68
CA THR A 245 21.06 13.41 -4.05
C THR A 245 19.91 14.42 -3.96
N TRP A 246 18.69 13.94 -3.73
CA TRP A 246 17.49 14.72 -3.44
C TRP A 246 17.10 14.56 -1.96
N GLU A 247 15.92 15.04 -1.58
CA GLU A 247 15.40 14.97 -0.21
C GLU A 247 15.41 13.52 0.30
N SER A 248 16.16 13.26 1.37
CA SER A 248 16.11 11.95 2.04
C SER A 248 16.49 12.05 3.51
N CYS A 249 15.94 11.19 4.36
CA CYS A 249 16.26 11.10 5.78
C CYS A 249 16.36 9.64 6.21
N MET A 250 17.41 9.32 6.94
CA MET A 250 17.77 7.95 7.30
C MET A 250 17.22 7.58 8.67
N TYR A 251 16.63 6.38 8.77
CA TYR A 251 16.25 5.76 10.04
C TYR A 251 16.73 4.32 10.06
N THR A 252 17.45 3.93 11.11
CA THR A 252 17.57 2.52 11.48
C THR A 252 16.22 1.96 11.93
N ALA A 253 16.09 0.63 11.98
CA ALA A 253 14.86 -0.02 12.41
C ALA A 253 14.49 0.36 13.87
N VAL A 254 15.49 0.51 14.73
CA VAL A 254 15.33 0.94 16.13
C VAL A 254 14.91 2.40 16.22
N GLU A 255 15.56 3.29 15.47
CA GLU A 255 15.19 4.73 15.45
C GLU A 255 13.76 4.93 14.94
N GLU A 256 13.34 4.19 13.90
CA GLU A 256 11.96 4.27 13.40
C GLU A 256 10.96 3.75 14.43
N ARG A 257 11.22 2.59 15.04
CA ARG A 257 10.39 2.04 16.13
C ARG A 257 10.25 3.03 17.28
N ASP A 258 11.36 3.57 17.76
CA ASP A 258 11.37 4.47 18.93
C ASP A 258 10.68 5.80 18.60
N PHE A 259 10.83 6.31 17.37
CA PHE A 259 10.09 7.47 16.90
C PHE A 259 8.58 7.20 16.84
N ILE A 260 8.15 6.04 16.31
CA ILE A 260 6.74 5.63 16.30
C ILE A 260 6.20 5.53 17.74
N LYS A 261 6.87 4.74 18.60
CA LYS A 261 6.40 4.39 19.94
C LYS A 261 6.36 5.59 20.88
N ASN A 262 7.43 6.39 20.90
CA ASN A 262 7.61 7.42 21.92
C ASN A 262 7.12 8.80 21.46
N HIS A 263 6.96 9.04 20.14
CA HIS A 263 6.64 10.35 19.61
C HIS A 263 5.45 10.35 18.64
N LEU A 264 5.61 9.84 17.42
CA LEU A 264 4.60 9.98 16.36
C LEU A 264 3.26 9.32 16.73
N GLY A 265 3.28 8.08 17.25
CA GLY A 265 2.07 7.37 17.69
C GLY A 265 1.32 8.12 18.80
N PRO A 266 1.96 8.42 19.94
CA PRO A 266 1.33 9.19 21.03
C PRO A 266 0.84 10.59 20.60
N VAL A 267 1.60 11.29 19.75
CA VAL A 267 1.22 12.63 19.25
C VAL A 267 -0.02 12.55 18.36
N LEU A 268 -0.14 11.54 17.48
CA LEU A 268 -1.35 11.31 16.69
C LEU A 268 -2.55 11.01 17.60
N GLN A 269 -2.39 10.15 18.61
CA GLN A 269 -3.45 9.83 19.56
C GLN A 269 -3.93 11.07 20.32
N LYS A 270 -3.00 11.85 20.88
CA LYS A 270 -3.31 13.09 21.62
C LYS A 270 -4.06 14.14 20.79
N ASN A 271 -3.88 14.12 19.47
CA ASN A 271 -4.51 15.05 18.54
C ASN A 271 -5.74 14.47 17.82
N ASN A 272 -6.33 13.38 18.33
CA ASN A 272 -7.52 12.72 17.76
C ASN A 272 -7.31 12.20 16.32
N LEU A 273 -6.10 11.71 16.02
CA LEU A 273 -5.72 11.14 14.72
C LEU A 273 -5.35 9.65 14.84
N SER A 274 -5.85 8.96 15.86
CA SER A 274 -5.59 7.52 16.06
C SER A 274 -6.27 6.62 15.01
N ASP A 275 -7.18 7.16 14.21
CA ASP A 275 -7.85 6.48 13.11
C ASP A 275 -6.95 6.34 11.86
N LYS A 276 -5.88 7.15 11.77
CA LYS A 276 -4.96 7.15 10.63
C LYS A 276 -4.12 5.88 10.59
N LYS A 277 -3.94 5.33 9.38
CA LYS A 277 -3.05 4.18 9.18
C LYS A 277 -1.60 4.66 9.16
N LEU A 278 -0.84 4.32 10.20
CA LEU A 278 0.60 4.56 10.28
C LEU A 278 1.37 3.36 9.72
N ILE A 279 2.13 3.58 8.65
CA ILE A 279 2.85 2.57 7.90
C ILE A 279 4.35 2.77 8.11
N ALA A 280 5.04 1.75 8.61
CA ALA A 280 6.50 1.77 8.72
C ALA A 280 7.17 1.30 7.42
N TRP A 281 8.49 1.47 7.37
CA TRP A 281 9.38 0.98 6.31
C TRP A 281 9.35 1.75 4.99
N ASP A 282 8.22 1.79 4.27
CA ASP A 282 8.05 2.52 2.98
C ASP A 282 9.27 2.44 2.03
N HIS A 283 9.80 1.23 1.82
CA HIS A 283 11.03 0.98 1.05
C HIS A 283 11.03 -0.41 0.39
N ASN A 284 12.19 -0.82 -0.12
CA ASN A 284 12.41 -2.04 -0.86
C ASN A 284 12.14 -3.29 0.00
N ARG A 285 11.73 -4.38 -0.65
CA ARG A 285 11.27 -5.61 0.01
C ARG A 285 12.38 -6.41 0.71
N ASP A 286 13.65 -6.22 0.33
CA ASP A 286 14.75 -7.13 0.70
C ASP A 286 15.00 -7.23 2.21
N LEU A 287 14.77 -6.13 2.95
CA LEU A 287 14.95 -6.06 4.40
C LEU A 287 13.62 -5.96 5.18
N LEU A 288 12.51 -6.29 4.53
CA LEU A 288 11.17 -6.14 5.12
C LEU A 288 11.02 -6.96 6.41
N TYR A 289 11.50 -8.21 6.42
CA TYR A 289 11.40 -9.07 7.60
C TYR A 289 12.17 -8.49 8.79
N GLN A 290 13.41 -8.03 8.59
CA GLN A 290 14.27 -7.47 9.63
C GLN A 290 13.67 -6.16 10.17
N ARG A 291 13.13 -5.33 9.28
CA ARG A 291 12.45 -4.09 9.67
C ARG A 291 11.20 -4.38 10.50
N ALA A 292 10.31 -5.23 9.98
CA ALA A 292 9.08 -5.62 10.66
C ALA A 292 9.34 -6.32 12.00
N SER A 293 10.33 -7.22 12.06
CA SER A 293 10.72 -7.92 13.28
C SER A 293 11.18 -6.97 14.38
N THR A 294 11.93 -5.92 14.03
CA THR A 294 12.37 -4.93 15.03
C THR A 294 11.21 -4.08 15.53
N ILE A 295 10.28 -3.69 14.66
CA ILE A 295 9.18 -2.78 14.98
C ILE A 295 8.03 -3.49 15.71
N PHE A 296 7.70 -4.72 15.33
CA PHE A 296 6.53 -5.44 15.86
C PHE A 296 6.83 -6.38 17.04
N ASN A 297 8.10 -6.62 17.38
CA ASN A 297 8.48 -7.39 18.59
C ASN A 297 8.77 -6.49 19.81
N ASP A 298 8.26 -5.26 19.81
CA ASP A 298 8.35 -4.32 20.95
C ASP A 298 7.27 -4.59 22.00
#